data_AF-D7DRG9-F1
#
_entry.id   AF-D7DRG9-F1
#
_cell.length_a   1.000
_cell.length_b   1.000
_cell.length_c   1.000
_cell.angle_alpha   90.00
_cell.angle_beta   90.00
_cell.angle_gamma   90.00
#
_symmetry.space_group_name_H-M   'P 1'
#
loop_
_entity.id
_entity.type
_entity.pdbx_description
1 polymer ?
#
loop_
_entity_poly.entity_id
_entity_poly.type
_entity_poly.pdbx_seq_one_letter_code
_entity_poly.pdbx_strand_id
1 'polypeptide(L)'
;MKNSNHIEKQKKNNNKYNTNVNKPTITPDQIRVMAGIVNNPQIKSLKKERFKSILHLNCKHMLNEEDRTELLENFKEYIIKASSQNLVLERTRYHKNKPKYITFPYLTRFTNSKQLKRQLAQYNCIFEQKAIKYNRGVHLTLTTDPKLFRNIYEANKHFSKAFNRFMSFLSKRNKDVNGKSRRPVYLAAYEYTKSGLCHAHILIFGKKYLLDQRVITQEWSRCGQGQIAHIYSIRRDGINWIYGRARPEEIQTGEYKNANEYLKKYLVKSLYSELDGSMYWAMNKRFFTFSKSLKPAMMKRPKPEKYYKFVGIWTDEEFTDEINQAFKTGIPYDEIKKIHWKNLNNGLSCG
;
A
#
# COMPACT_ATOMS: atom_id res chain seq x y z
N MET A 1 66.74 4.44 -7.86
CA MET A 1 66.77 2.95 -7.99
C MET A 1 66.06 2.35 -6.79
N LYS A 2 65.16 1.38 -7.03
CA LYS A 2 64.19 0.72 -6.11
C LYS A 2 62.89 1.50 -5.80
N ASN A 3 61.90 1.42 -6.71
CA ASN A 3 60.46 1.20 -6.42
C ASN A 3 59.57 1.47 -7.63
N SER A 4 59.72 0.70 -8.72
CA SER A 4 58.78 0.76 -9.86
C SER A 4 58.33 -0.61 -10.39
N ASN A 5 58.88 -1.71 -9.90
CA ASN A 5 58.64 -3.04 -10.49
C ASN A 5 57.59 -3.91 -9.77
N HIS A 6 56.81 -3.35 -8.84
CA HIS A 6 55.73 -4.10 -8.16
C HIS A 6 54.30 -3.71 -8.55
N ILE A 7 54.12 -2.62 -9.30
CA ILE A 7 52.78 -2.14 -9.74
C ILE A 7 52.45 -2.62 -11.17
N GLU A 8 53.45 -3.06 -11.95
CA GLU A 8 53.26 -3.45 -13.36
C GLU A 8 52.94 -4.94 -13.58
N LYS A 9 53.01 -5.77 -12.54
CA LYS A 9 52.55 -7.18 -12.58
C LYS A 9 51.09 -7.39 -12.15
N GLN A 10 50.39 -6.34 -11.70
CA GLN A 10 48.95 -6.40 -11.41
C GLN A 10 48.06 -5.84 -12.54
N LYS A 11 48.64 -5.29 -13.61
CA LYS A 11 47.89 -4.72 -14.75
C LYS A 11 47.77 -5.63 -15.98
N LYS A 12 48.25 -6.89 -15.92
CA LYS A 12 48.18 -7.84 -17.05
C LYS A 12 47.27 -9.07 -16.87
N ASN A 13 46.48 -9.14 -15.79
CA ASN A 13 45.54 -10.25 -15.56
C ASN A 13 44.04 -9.88 -15.58
N ASN A 14 43.66 -8.68 -16.04
CA ASN A 14 42.26 -8.22 -16.07
C ASN A 14 41.59 -8.26 -17.45
N ASN A 15 42.01 -9.14 -18.36
CA ASN A 15 41.32 -9.36 -19.64
C ASN A 15 41.06 -10.85 -19.89
N LYS A 16 40.09 -11.41 -19.17
CA LYS A 16 39.31 -12.61 -19.55
C LYS A 16 38.15 -12.85 -18.58
N TYR A 17 37.30 -11.85 -18.36
CA TYR A 17 35.96 -12.12 -17.83
C TYR A 17 35.03 -12.42 -18.99
N ASN A 18 34.76 -13.72 -19.09
CA ASN A 18 33.84 -14.39 -19.97
C ASN A 18 32.51 -13.63 -20.05
N THR A 19 32.18 -13.09 -21.22
CA THR A 19 30.84 -12.59 -21.55
C THR A 19 29.91 -13.79 -21.73
N ASN A 20 29.49 -14.38 -20.62
CA ASN A 20 28.34 -15.27 -20.58
C ASN A 20 27.49 -14.89 -19.38
N VAL A 21 26.87 -13.71 -19.46
CA VAL A 21 25.71 -13.40 -18.64
C VAL A 21 24.62 -14.34 -19.11
N ASN A 22 24.48 -15.48 -18.41
CA ASN A 22 23.29 -16.31 -18.52
C ASN A 22 22.08 -15.41 -18.25
N LYS A 23 21.43 -14.94 -19.31
CA LYS A 23 20.07 -14.39 -19.21
C LYS A 23 19.25 -15.47 -18.53
N PRO A 24 18.58 -15.20 -17.39
CA PRO A 24 17.80 -16.21 -16.72
C PRO A 24 16.75 -16.73 -17.70
N THR A 25 16.86 -18.01 -18.06
CA THR A 25 15.93 -18.69 -18.96
C THR A 25 14.58 -18.73 -18.25
N ILE A 26 13.62 -17.95 -18.76
CA ILE A 26 12.27 -17.89 -18.20
C ILE A 26 11.67 -19.29 -18.30
N THR A 27 11.30 -19.88 -17.17
CA THR A 27 10.79 -21.26 -17.15
C THR A 27 9.41 -21.31 -17.82
N PRO A 28 9.00 -22.45 -18.42
CA PRO A 28 7.67 -22.61 -19.00
C PRO A 28 6.53 -22.29 -18.01
N ASP A 29 6.74 -22.55 -16.71
CA ASP A 29 5.81 -22.15 -15.65
C ASP A 29 5.78 -20.64 -15.43
N GLN A 30 6.93 -19.95 -15.46
CA GLN A 30 6.98 -18.49 -15.43
C GLN A 30 6.28 -17.89 -16.66
N ILE A 31 6.45 -18.47 -17.85
CA ILE A 31 5.76 -18.05 -19.08
C ILE A 31 4.24 -18.24 -18.94
N ARG A 32 3.79 -19.39 -18.43
CA ARG A 32 2.36 -19.69 -18.24
C ARG A 32 1.70 -18.77 -17.21
N VAL A 33 2.43 -18.47 -16.14
CA VAL A 33 1.98 -17.54 -15.10
C VAL A 33 1.98 -16.09 -15.61
N MET A 34 2.99 -15.68 -16.38
CA MET A 34 3.02 -14.39 -17.08
C MET A 34 1.84 -14.26 -18.04
N ALA A 35 1.53 -15.29 -18.83
CA ALA A 35 0.39 -15.31 -19.75
C ALA A 35 -0.96 -15.20 -19.01
N GLY A 36 -1.14 -15.89 -17.89
CA GLY A 36 -2.34 -15.75 -17.04
C GLY A 36 -2.50 -14.36 -16.41
N ILE A 37 -1.37 -13.69 -16.12
CA ILE A 37 -1.33 -12.33 -15.57
C ILE A 37 -1.60 -11.28 -16.64
N VAL A 38 -0.99 -11.40 -17.83
CA VAL A 38 -1.24 -10.50 -18.97
C VAL A 38 -2.71 -10.57 -19.38
N ASN A 39 -3.35 -11.74 -19.28
CA ASN A 39 -4.75 -11.91 -19.65
C ASN A 39 -5.76 -11.47 -18.59
N ASN A 40 -5.32 -11.08 -17.38
CA ASN A 40 -6.21 -10.55 -16.36
C ASN A 40 -6.62 -9.08 -16.68
N PRO A 41 -7.91 -8.77 -16.90
CA PRO A 41 -8.35 -7.43 -17.26
C PRO A 41 -7.99 -6.35 -16.24
N GLN A 42 -7.95 -6.71 -14.94
CA GLN A 42 -7.55 -5.79 -13.86
C GLN A 42 -6.05 -5.46 -13.89
N ILE A 43 -5.27 -6.29 -14.58
CA ILE A 43 -3.82 -6.14 -14.71
C ILE A 43 -3.47 -5.39 -15.99
N LYS A 44 -4.20 -5.62 -17.10
CA LYS A 44 -4.05 -4.86 -18.36
C LYS A 44 -4.24 -3.35 -18.19
N SER A 45 -5.07 -2.93 -17.24
CA SER A 45 -5.32 -1.51 -16.96
C SER A 45 -4.31 -0.87 -15.99
N LEU A 46 -3.29 -1.61 -15.53
CA LEU A 46 -2.32 -1.08 -14.57
C LEU A 46 -1.27 -0.21 -15.26
N LYS A 47 -0.79 0.81 -14.55
CA LYS A 47 0.39 1.56 -14.99
C LYS A 47 1.58 0.60 -15.14
N LYS A 48 2.36 0.81 -16.20
CA LYS A 48 3.49 -0.06 -16.62
C LYS A 48 4.43 -0.42 -15.47
N GLU A 49 4.76 0.55 -14.63
CA GLU A 49 5.71 0.42 -13.53
C GLU A 49 5.17 -0.56 -12.47
N ARG A 50 3.87 -0.45 -12.16
CA ARG A 50 3.22 -1.35 -11.19
C ARG A 50 3.08 -2.77 -11.73
N PHE A 51 2.87 -2.90 -13.04
CA PHE A 51 2.83 -4.19 -13.71
C PHE A 51 4.18 -4.91 -13.60
N LYS A 52 5.30 -4.22 -13.87
CA LYS A 52 6.66 -4.75 -13.68
C LYS A 52 6.85 -5.28 -12.26
N SER A 53 6.50 -4.49 -11.24
CA SER A 53 6.62 -4.93 -9.84
C SER A 53 5.77 -6.14 -9.49
N ILE A 54 4.55 -6.25 -10.04
CA ILE A 54 3.71 -7.44 -9.82
C ILE A 54 4.34 -8.68 -10.46
N LEU A 55 4.87 -8.56 -11.68
CA LEU A 55 5.59 -9.66 -12.33
C LEU A 55 6.79 -10.09 -11.49
N HIS A 56 7.58 -9.14 -11.00
CA HIS A 56 8.72 -9.40 -10.14
C HIS A 56 8.30 -10.18 -8.87
N LEU A 57 7.31 -9.67 -8.11
CA LEU A 57 6.80 -10.31 -6.88
C LEU A 57 6.23 -11.72 -7.11
N ASN A 58 5.78 -11.99 -8.32
CA ASN A 58 5.13 -13.24 -8.67
C ASN A 58 6.15 -14.33 -9.11
N CYS A 59 7.39 -13.93 -9.38
CA CYS A 59 8.52 -14.85 -9.63
C CYS A 59 9.35 -15.12 -8.37
N LYS A 60 9.01 -14.51 -7.23
CA LYS A 60 9.82 -14.56 -6.00
C LYS A 60 9.06 -15.19 -4.86
N HIS A 61 9.75 -16.06 -4.12
CA HIS A 61 9.21 -16.69 -2.91
C HIS A 61 9.50 -15.85 -1.65
N MET A 62 10.66 -15.18 -1.61
CA MET A 62 11.07 -14.19 -0.60
C MET A 62 11.89 -13.10 -1.28
N LEU A 63 11.80 -11.85 -0.80
CA LEU A 63 12.63 -10.76 -1.30
C LEU A 63 14.00 -10.76 -0.66
N ASN A 64 15.03 -10.54 -1.47
CA ASN A 64 16.34 -10.08 -1.03
C ASN A 64 16.47 -8.54 -1.19
N GLU A 65 17.66 -7.97 -0.93
CA GLU A 65 17.87 -6.51 -1.05
C GLU A 65 17.87 -6.00 -2.51
N GLU A 66 18.27 -6.81 -3.49
CA GLU A 66 18.20 -6.46 -4.91
C GLU A 66 16.74 -6.36 -5.37
N ASP A 67 15.92 -7.34 -5.01
CA ASP A 67 14.48 -7.37 -5.30
C ASP A 67 13.78 -6.15 -4.70
N ARG A 68 14.15 -5.77 -3.47
CA ARG A 68 13.66 -4.58 -2.78
C ARG A 68 14.06 -3.28 -3.49
N THR A 69 15.26 -3.24 -4.03
CA THR A 69 15.77 -2.11 -4.82
C THR A 69 15.00 -1.97 -6.12
N GLU A 70 14.79 -3.07 -6.86
CA GLU A 70 14.00 -3.07 -8.09
C GLU A 70 12.55 -2.61 -7.86
N LEU A 71 11.92 -3.03 -6.76
CA LEU A 71 10.58 -2.56 -6.38
C LEU A 71 10.56 -1.06 -6.05
N LEU A 72 11.59 -0.58 -5.36
CA LEU A 72 11.72 0.84 -5.02
C LEU A 72 11.91 1.70 -6.27
N GLU A 73 12.73 1.26 -7.23
CA GLU A 73 12.96 1.96 -8.50
C GLU A 73 11.67 2.09 -9.31
N ASN A 74 10.94 0.98 -9.49
CA ASN A 74 9.64 1.00 -10.16
C ASN A 74 8.63 1.92 -9.44
N PHE A 75 8.66 1.94 -8.11
CA PHE A 75 7.81 2.83 -7.32
C PHE A 75 8.20 4.30 -7.50
N LYS A 76 9.49 4.62 -7.51
CA LYS A 76 10.00 5.98 -7.77
C LYS A 76 9.64 6.46 -9.17
N GLU A 77 9.79 5.61 -10.19
CA GLU A 77 9.35 5.91 -11.57
C GLU A 77 7.86 6.26 -11.60
N TYR A 78 7.03 5.50 -10.89
CA TYR A 78 5.61 5.80 -10.72
C TYR A 78 5.33 7.12 -10.02
N ILE A 79 6.07 7.45 -8.95
CA ILE A 79 5.87 8.69 -8.18
C ILE A 79 6.28 9.90 -9.02
N ILE A 80 7.43 9.86 -9.70
CA ILE A 80 7.90 10.92 -10.59
C ILE A 80 6.86 11.19 -11.67
N LYS A 81 6.43 10.14 -12.38
CA LYS A 81 5.39 10.24 -13.42
C LYS A 81 4.05 10.72 -12.90
N ALA A 82 3.65 10.33 -11.69
CA ALA A 82 2.42 10.83 -11.10
C ALA A 82 2.52 12.30 -10.68
N SER A 83 3.71 12.76 -10.31
CA SER A 83 3.95 14.12 -9.85
C SER A 83 4.04 15.10 -11.02
N SER A 84 4.47 14.64 -12.19
CA SER A 84 4.44 15.40 -13.45
C SER A 84 3.11 15.33 -14.19
N GLN A 85 2.01 14.99 -13.51
CA GLN A 85 0.69 14.83 -14.12
C GLN A 85 -0.31 15.82 -13.51
N ASN A 86 -1.17 16.38 -14.36
CA ASN A 86 -2.32 17.21 -13.99
C ASN A 86 -3.62 16.50 -14.35
N LEU A 87 -4.53 16.48 -13.38
CA LEU A 87 -5.89 16.00 -13.53
C LEU A 87 -6.78 17.14 -14.02
N VAL A 88 -7.49 16.90 -15.12
CA VAL A 88 -8.38 17.88 -15.74
C VAL A 88 -9.83 17.47 -15.55
N LEU A 89 -10.63 18.42 -15.05
CA LEU A 89 -12.06 18.26 -14.90
C LEU A 89 -12.81 19.28 -15.75
N GLU A 90 -13.89 18.85 -16.41
CA GLU A 90 -14.79 19.71 -17.17
C GLU A 90 -16.06 19.97 -16.37
N ARG A 91 -16.51 21.22 -16.38
CA ARG A 91 -17.71 21.68 -15.72
C ARG A 91 -18.94 20.97 -16.26
N THR A 92 -19.83 20.56 -15.37
CA THR A 92 -21.15 20.03 -15.72
C THR A 92 -22.13 21.17 -16.02
N ARG A 93 -23.29 20.80 -16.58
CA ARG A 93 -24.28 21.74 -17.16
C ARG A 93 -24.87 22.74 -16.16
N TYR A 94 -24.77 22.45 -14.87
CA TYR A 94 -25.57 23.09 -13.83
C TYR A 94 -25.03 24.44 -13.33
N HIS A 95 -23.82 24.86 -13.74
CA HIS A 95 -23.16 26.04 -13.12
C HIS A 95 -22.40 26.92 -14.12
N LYS A 96 -23.11 27.65 -15.00
CA LYS A 96 -22.51 28.50 -16.05
C LYS A 96 -21.54 29.59 -15.55
N ASN A 97 -21.54 29.90 -14.26
CA ASN A 97 -20.73 30.96 -13.65
C ASN A 97 -19.35 30.47 -13.16
N LYS A 98 -18.99 29.20 -13.37
CA LYS A 98 -17.68 28.63 -13.01
C LYS A 98 -16.81 28.40 -14.26
N PRO A 99 -15.47 28.31 -14.16
CA PRO A 99 -14.61 27.99 -15.31
C PRO A 99 -15.05 26.70 -16.02
N LYS A 100 -14.95 26.64 -17.35
CA LYS A 100 -15.32 25.42 -18.09
C LYS A 100 -14.44 24.24 -17.73
N TYR A 101 -13.16 24.47 -17.44
CA TYR A 101 -12.25 23.46 -16.94
C TYR A 101 -11.56 23.92 -15.66
N ILE A 102 -11.22 22.96 -14.83
CA ILE A 102 -10.31 23.14 -13.68
C ILE A 102 -9.24 22.06 -13.72
N THR A 103 -8.03 22.43 -13.32
CA THR A 103 -6.88 21.54 -13.29
C THR A 103 -6.31 21.45 -11.88
N PHE A 104 -5.83 20.26 -11.52
CA PHE A 104 -5.18 20.01 -10.25
C PHE A 104 -4.00 19.07 -10.45
N PRO A 105 -2.92 19.21 -9.66
CA PRO A 105 -1.87 18.20 -9.63
C PRO A 105 -2.45 16.82 -9.35
N TYR A 106 -1.95 15.79 -10.04
CA TYR A 106 -2.39 14.41 -9.89
C TYR A 106 -1.84 13.82 -8.58
N LEU A 107 -2.62 14.00 -7.51
CA LEU A 107 -2.23 13.53 -6.18
C LEU A 107 -2.61 12.06 -5.96
N THR A 108 -1.62 11.24 -5.60
CA THR A 108 -1.79 9.84 -5.22
C THR A 108 -1.88 9.71 -3.70
N ARG A 109 -2.24 8.52 -3.19
CA ARG A 109 -2.20 8.27 -1.73
C ARG A 109 -0.79 8.31 -1.13
N PHE A 110 0.25 8.32 -1.98
CA PHE A 110 1.66 8.36 -1.59
C PHE A 110 2.24 9.77 -1.72
N THR A 111 1.74 10.59 -2.65
CA THR A 111 2.19 11.98 -2.84
C THR A 111 1.31 13.01 -2.10
N ASN A 112 0.10 12.62 -1.67
CA ASN A 112 -0.84 13.53 -1.01
C ASN A 112 -0.59 13.66 0.50
N SER A 113 0.28 14.60 0.89
CA SER A 113 0.59 14.90 2.30
C SER A 113 -0.63 15.30 3.13
N LYS A 114 -1.63 15.99 2.55
CA LYS A 114 -2.89 16.33 3.24
C LYS A 114 -3.70 15.09 3.58
N GLN A 115 -3.78 14.13 2.64
CA GLN A 115 -4.45 12.85 2.87
C GLN A 115 -3.69 12.01 3.91
N LEU A 116 -2.37 12.12 3.97
CA LEU A 116 -1.53 11.49 4.97
C LEU A 116 -1.86 11.99 6.39
N LYS A 117 -1.81 13.32 6.59
CA LYS A 117 -2.16 13.97 7.86
C LYS A 117 -3.58 13.60 8.30
N ARG A 118 -4.52 13.52 7.35
CA ARG A 118 -5.91 13.08 7.62
C ARG A 118 -6.00 11.62 8.07
N GLN A 119 -5.19 10.72 7.52
CA GLN A 119 -5.16 9.31 7.95
C GLN A 119 -4.63 9.18 9.37
N LEU A 120 -3.58 9.92 9.72
CA LEU A 120 -3.06 9.98 11.09
C LEU A 120 -4.07 10.61 12.07
N ALA A 121 -4.73 11.71 11.67
CA ALA A 121 -5.79 12.30 12.48
C ALA A 121 -6.97 11.33 12.67
N GLN A 122 -7.38 10.62 11.61
CA GLN A 122 -8.40 9.57 11.70
C GLN A 122 -8.00 8.48 12.68
N TYR A 123 -6.74 8.04 12.64
CA TYR A 123 -6.20 7.05 13.57
C TYR A 123 -6.30 7.55 15.02
N ASN A 124 -5.82 8.76 15.33
CA ASN A 124 -5.89 9.32 16.68
C ASN A 124 -7.34 9.47 17.16
N CYS A 125 -8.24 10.00 16.31
CA CYS A 125 -9.66 10.16 16.66
C CYS A 125 -10.37 8.83 16.97
N ILE A 126 -9.91 7.69 16.44
CA ILE A 126 -10.45 6.38 16.83
C ILE A 126 -10.26 6.18 18.33
N PHE A 127 -9.07 6.45 18.86
CA PHE A 127 -8.78 6.26 20.27
C PHE A 127 -9.49 7.29 21.15
N GLU A 128 -9.48 8.56 20.75
CA GLU A 128 -10.07 9.66 21.50
C GLU A 128 -11.61 9.57 21.58
N GLN A 129 -12.28 9.13 20.52
CA GLN A 129 -13.75 9.23 20.44
C GLN A 129 -14.49 7.90 20.39
N LYS A 130 -13.85 6.83 19.89
CA LYS A 130 -14.54 5.57 19.57
C LYS A 130 -14.10 4.41 20.45
N ALA A 131 -12.80 4.29 20.70
CA ALA A 131 -12.24 3.23 21.53
C ALA A 131 -12.61 3.39 23.01
N ILE A 132 -12.91 4.62 23.47
CA ILE A 132 -13.35 4.92 24.85
C ILE A 132 -14.55 4.09 25.33
N LYS A 133 -15.36 3.56 24.41
CA LYS A 133 -16.51 2.69 24.71
C LYS A 133 -16.11 1.31 25.24
N TYR A 134 -14.82 0.97 25.16
CA TYR A 134 -14.29 -0.33 25.53
C TYR A 134 -13.24 -0.16 26.64
N ASN A 135 -13.25 -1.06 27.62
CA ASN A 135 -12.28 -1.04 28.72
C ASN A 135 -11.22 -2.13 28.60
N ARG A 136 -11.45 -3.12 27.73
CA ARG A 136 -10.58 -4.29 27.52
C ARG A 136 -10.42 -4.56 26.04
N GLY A 137 -9.29 -5.14 25.67
CA GLY A 137 -9.01 -5.56 24.31
C GLY A 137 -7.91 -6.61 24.25
N VAL A 138 -7.63 -7.04 23.03
CA VAL A 138 -6.53 -7.95 22.71
C VAL A 138 -5.74 -7.38 21.54
N HIS A 139 -4.42 -7.38 21.65
CA HIS A 139 -3.53 -7.16 20.53
C HIS A 139 -3.13 -8.52 19.94
N LEU A 140 -3.38 -8.70 18.65
CA LEU A 140 -3.14 -9.93 17.89
C LEU A 140 -2.23 -9.62 16.69
N THR A 141 -1.18 -10.41 16.51
CA THR A 141 -0.30 -10.32 15.34
C THR A 141 -0.45 -11.56 14.46
N LEU A 142 -0.98 -11.38 13.25
CA LEU A 142 -1.12 -12.44 12.25
C LEU A 142 0.01 -12.36 11.22
N THR A 143 0.65 -13.49 10.94
CA THR A 143 1.76 -13.59 9.97
C THR A 143 1.43 -14.52 8.83
N THR A 144 2.28 -14.55 7.80
CA THR A 144 2.13 -15.43 6.64
C THR A 144 3.17 -16.52 6.70
N ASP A 145 2.77 -17.78 6.48
CA ASP A 145 3.70 -18.88 6.25
C ASP A 145 4.01 -18.92 4.75
N PRO A 146 5.26 -18.60 4.33
CA PRO A 146 5.59 -18.56 2.92
C PRO A 146 5.46 -19.93 2.24
N LYS A 147 5.62 -21.04 2.97
CA LYS A 147 5.59 -22.40 2.40
C LYS A 147 4.23 -22.78 1.81
N LEU A 148 3.17 -22.05 2.18
CA LEU A 148 1.81 -22.29 1.68
C LEU A 148 1.56 -21.68 0.30
N PHE A 149 2.50 -20.90 -0.23
CA PHE A 149 2.30 -20.13 -1.45
C PHE A 149 3.47 -20.31 -2.41
N ARG A 150 3.19 -20.19 -3.71
CA ARG A 150 4.24 -20.31 -4.72
C ARG A 150 5.10 -19.06 -4.78
N ASN A 151 4.52 -17.91 -4.45
CA ASN A 151 5.18 -16.61 -4.51
C ASN A 151 4.54 -15.57 -3.58
N ILE A 152 5.24 -14.44 -3.44
CA ILE A 152 4.85 -13.33 -2.56
C ILE A 152 3.54 -12.67 -3.01
N TYR A 153 3.34 -12.54 -4.32
CA TYR A 153 2.13 -11.93 -4.86
C TYR A 153 0.88 -12.72 -4.42
N GLU A 154 0.89 -14.03 -4.60
CA GLU A 154 -0.17 -14.95 -4.18
C GLU A 154 -0.41 -14.86 -2.68
N ALA A 155 0.66 -14.98 -1.88
CA ALA A 155 0.62 -14.94 -0.42
C ALA A 155 -0.06 -13.65 0.09
N ASN A 156 0.35 -12.50 -0.44
CA ASN A 156 -0.18 -11.20 -0.02
C ASN A 156 -1.60 -10.92 -0.54
N LYS A 157 -1.98 -11.43 -1.72
CA LYS A 157 -3.36 -11.36 -2.21
C LYS A 157 -4.28 -12.23 -1.37
N HIS A 158 -3.82 -13.42 -0.97
CA HIS A 158 -4.60 -14.34 -0.15
C HIS A 158 -4.84 -13.80 1.28
N PHE A 159 -3.91 -13.01 1.84
CA PHE A 159 -4.00 -12.47 3.20
C PHE A 159 -5.34 -11.84 3.54
N SER A 160 -5.90 -11.01 2.66
CA SER A 160 -7.19 -10.34 2.93
C SER A 160 -8.37 -11.32 2.96
N LYS A 161 -8.31 -12.38 2.15
CA LYS A 161 -9.32 -13.45 2.12
C LYS A 161 -9.24 -14.26 3.41
N ALA A 162 -8.05 -14.70 3.79
CA ALA A 162 -7.80 -15.40 5.04
C ALA A 162 -8.23 -14.57 6.26
N PHE A 163 -7.84 -13.29 6.32
CA PHE A 163 -8.23 -12.38 7.41
C PHE A 163 -9.76 -12.28 7.55
N ASN A 164 -10.49 -12.22 6.44
CA ASN A 164 -11.95 -12.19 6.49
C ASN A 164 -12.56 -13.51 6.99
N ARG A 165 -12.03 -14.66 6.56
CA ARG A 165 -12.45 -15.99 7.06
C ARG A 165 -12.20 -16.10 8.57
N PHE A 166 -11.02 -15.71 9.02
CA PHE A 166 -10.63 -15.70 10.43
C PHE A 166 -11.56 -14.81 11.27
N MET A 167 -11.82 -13.59 10.81
CA MET A 167 -12.74 -12.69 11.51
C MET A 167 -14.19 -13.19 11.50
N SER A 168 -14.62 -13.94 10.47
CA SER A 168 -15.92 -14.62 10.45
C SER A 168 -15.98 -15.75 11.48
N PHE A 169 -14.91 -16.52 11.64
CA PHE A 169 -14.78 -17.50 12.73
C PHE A 169 -14.92 -16.85 14.11
N LEU A 170 -14.22 -15.73 14.34
CA LEU A 170 -14.33 -14.99 15.59
C LEU A 170 -15.75 -14.44 15.80
N SER A 171 -16.42 -14.03 14.72
CA SER A 171 -17.80 -13.52 14.77
C SER A 171 -18.78 -14.57 15.29
N LYS A 172 -18.61 -15.84 14.90
CA LYS A 172 -19.47 -16.94 15.36
C LYS A 172 -19.40 -17.11 16.88
N ARG A 173 -18.21 -16.90 17.47
CA ARG A 173 -17.95 -17.00 18.92
C ARG A 173 -18.19 -15.71 19.68
N ASN A 174 -18.25 -14.58 18.98
CA ASN A 174 -18.53 -13.28 19.58
C ASN A 174 -20.03 -13.02 19.60
N LYS A 175 -20.73 -13.62 20.57
CA LYS A 175 -22.14 -13.38 20.81
C LYS A 175 -22.35 -12.09 21.61
N ASP A 176 -23.37 -11.32 21.22
CA ASP A 176 -23.88 -10.22 22.05
C ASP A 176 -24.81 -10.75 23.15
N VAL A 177 -25.34 -9.84 23.98
CA VAL A 177 -26.23 -10.15 25.12
C VAL A 177 -27.49 -10.91 24.71
N ASN A 178 -27.89 -10.80 23.44
CA ASN A 178 -29.06 -11.49 22.88
C ASN A 178 -28.67 -12.77 22.12
N GLY A 179 -27.44 -13.28 22.30
CA GLY A 179 -26.96 -14.48 21.63
C GLY A 179 -26.66 -14.31 20.13
N LYS A 180 -26.72 -13.08 19.59
CA LYS A 180 -26.47 -12.82 18.16
C LYS A 180 -24.99 -12.67 17.89
N SER A 181 -24.50 -13.36 16.86
CA SER A 181 -23.11 -13.25 16.43
C SER A 181 -22.80 -11.86 15.88
N ARG A 182 -21.74 -11.23 16.39
CA ARG A 182 -21.26 -9.92 15.96
C ARG A 182 -19.81 -10.01 15.52
N ARG A 183 -19.45 -9.31 14.46
CA ARG A 183 -18.03 -9.18 14.10
C ARG A 183 -17.27 -8.43 15.19
N PRO A 184 -16.12 -8.94 15.66
CA PRO A 184 -15.30 -8.22 16.63
C PRO A 184 -14.97 -6.82 16.13
N VAL A 185 -14.96 -5.86 17.05
CA VAL A 185 -14.59 -4.48 16.73
C VAL A 185 -13.07 -4.40 16.73
N TYR A 186 -12.46 -4.00 15.61
CA TYR A 186 -11.01 -4.04 15.47
C TYR A 186 -10.45 -2.82 14.75
N LEU A 187 -9.17 -2.59 14.98
CA LEU A 187 -8.28 -1.70 14.23
C LEU A 187 -7.03 -2.51 13.86
N ALA A 188 -6.71 -2.59 12.57
CA ALA A 188 -5.60 -3.38 12.04
C ALA A 188 -4.65 -2.52 11.22
N ALA A 189 -3.37 -2.53 11.55
CA ALA A 189 -2.28 -1.99 10.73
C ALA A 189 -1.58 -3.16 10.02
N TYR A 190 -1.33 -3.01 8.72
CA TYR A 190 -0.56 -3.99 7.96
C TYR A 190 0.88 -3.54 7.89
N GLU A 191 1.81 -4.49 7.91
CA GLU A 191 3.24 -4.31 7.71
C GLU A 191 3.75 -5.35 6.71
N TYR A 192 4.81 -5.04 5.96
CA TYR A 192 5.54 -6.03 5.18
C TYR A 192 6.88 -6.33 5.85
N THR A 193 7.22 -7.61 5.96
CA THR A 193 8.56 -8.03 6.40
C THR A 193 9.63 -7.63 5.39
N LYS A 194 10.90 -7.74 5.78
CA LYS A 194 12.02 -7.59 4.85
C LYS A 194 11.88 -8.54 3.64
N SER A 195 11.39 -9.76 3.87
CA SER A 195 11.12 -10.78 2.85
C SER A 195 9.87 -10.52 1.99
N GLY A 196 9.12 -9.43 2.22
CA GLY A 196 7.97 -9.04 1.41
C GLY A 196 6.63 -9.66 1.81
N LEU A 197 6.56 -10.39 2.93
CA LEU A 197 5.34 -11.04 3.40
C LEU A 197 4.51 -10.10 4.27
N CYS A 198 3.19 -10.09 4.07
CA CYS A 198 2.28 -9.26 4.84
C CYS A 198 2.04 -9.83 6.24
N HIS A 199 2.22 -8.97 7.23
CA HIS A 199 1.84 -9.15 8.62
C HIS A 199 0.71 -8.16 8.98
N ALA A 200 -0.13 -8.51 9.96
CA ALA A 200 -1.14 -7.60 10.48
C ALA A 200 -1.07 -7.54 12.01
N HIS A 201 -0.89 -6.31 12.52
CA HIS A 201 -1.02 -5.98 13.94
C HIS A 201 -2.43 -5.47 14.19
N ILE A 202 -3.18 -6.12 15.07
CA ILE A 202 -4.62 -5.95 15.18
C ILE A 202 -5.00 -5.73 16.64
N LEU A 203 -5.62 -4.61 16.94
CA LEU A 203 -6.30 -4.39 18.23
C LEU A 203 -7.76 -4.78 18.08
N ILE A 204 -8.20 -5.74 18.88
CA ILE A 204 -9.60 -6.17 18.99
C ILE A 204 -10.16 -5.64 20.32
N PHE A 205 -11.22 -4.84 20.25
CA PHE A 205 -11.82 -4.16 21.39
C PHE A 205 -13.01 -4.91 21.97
N GLY A 206 -13.25 -4.73 23.27
CA GLY A 206 -14.40 -5.26 23.99
C GLY A 206 -14.23 -6.69 24.53
N LYS A 207 -13.03 -7.26 24.44
CA LYS A 207 -12.73 -8.61 24.93
C LYS A 207 -11.44 -8.60 25.74
N LYS A 208 -11.46 -9.17 26.95
CA LYS A 208 -10.25 -9.38 27.76
C LYS A 208 -9.37 -10.51 27.21
N TYR A 209 -10.01 -11.47 26.56
CA TYR A 209 -9.40 -12.67 26.01
C TYR A 209 -10.19 -13.08 24.76
N LEU A 210 -9.48 -13.52 23.72
CA LEU A 210 -10.11 -14.03 22.51
C LEU A 210 -10.40 -15.52 22.67
N LEU A 211 -9.35 -16.33 22.60
CA LEU A 211 -9.32 -17.79 22.70
C LEU A 211 -7.87 -18.20 23.03
N ASP A 212 -7.66 -19.49 23.25
CA ASP A 212 -6.33 -20.06 23.44
C ASP A 212 -5.47 -19.88 22.19
N GLN A 213 -4.18 -19.57 22.37
CA GLN A 213 -3.26 -19.32 21.27
C GLN A 213 -3.19 -20.49 20.29
N ARG A 214 -3.30 -21.74 20.77
CA ARG A 214 -3.32 -22.93 19.91
C ARG A 214 -4.54 -22.92 19.00
N VAL A 215 -5.73 -22.64 19.55
CA VAL A 215 -6.98 -22.57 18.78
C VAL A 215 -6.92 -21.47 17.72
N ILE A 216 -6.40 -20.29 18.09
CA ILE A 216 -6.31 -19.17 17.14
C ILE A 216 -5.29 -19.50 16.05
N THR A 217 -4.16 -20.12 16.40
CA THR A 217 -3.13 -20.54 15.43
C THR A 217 -3.64 -21.59 14.47
N GLN A 218 -4.31 -22.63 14.98
CA GLN A 218 -4.96 -23.65 14.16
C GLN A 218 -5.98 -23.05 13.21
N GLU A 219 -6.81 -22.11 13.68
CA GLU A 219 -7.80 -21.46 12.82
C GLU A 219 -7.15 -20.58 11.74
N TRP A 220 -6.08 -19.85 12.06
CA TRP A 220 -5.37 -19.04 11.09
C TRP A 220 -4.67 -19.89 10.01
N SER A 221 -4.11 -21.03 10.42
CA SER A 221 -3.58 -22.04 9.50
C SER A 221 -4.71 -22.63 8.63
N ARG A 222 -5.86 -22.97 9.22
CA ARG A 222 -7.06 -23.45 8.50
C ARG A 222 -7.61 -22.43 7.50
N CYS A 223 -7.42 -21.14 7.76
CA CYS A 223 -7.75 -20.08 6.81
C CYS A 223 -6.81 -20.06 5.58
N GLY A 224 -5.72 -20.83 5.62
CA GLY A 224 -4.77 -21.05 4.54
C GLY A 224 -3.71 -19.95 4.40
N GLN A 225 -3.30 -19.29 5.50
CA GLN A 225 -2.36 -18.17 5.43
C GLN A 225 -1.07 -18.37 6.20
N GLY A 226 -1.14 -18.85 7.44
CA GLY A 226 0.08 -19.04 8.22
C GLY A 226 -0.18 -19.30 9.70
N GLN A 227 0.77 -18.87 10.52
CA GLN A 227 0.74 -19.03 11.96
C GLN A 227 0.55 -17.67 12.65
N ILE A 228 0.33 -17.72 13.96
CA ILE A 228 0.18 -16.50 14.77
C ILE A 228 1.48 -16.28 15.49
N ALA A 229 1.94 -15.03 15.46
CA ALA A 229 3.13 -14.66 16.21
C ALA A 229 2.77 -14.42 17.68
N HIS A 230 1.84 -13.50 17.95
CA HIS A 230 1.62 -13.02 19.31
C HIS A 230 0.17 -12.64 19.63
N ILE A 231 -0.20 -12.84 20.90
CA ILE A 231 -1.49 -12.46 21.48
C ILE A 231 -1.25 -11.83 22.84
N TYR A 232 -1.65 -10.56 23.01
CA TYR A 232 -1.48 -9.82 24.24
C TYR A 232 -2.80 -9.24 24.75
N SER A 233 -3.02 -9.29 26.06
CA SER A 233 -4.13 -8.57 26.67
C SER A 233 -3.80 -7.08 26.79
N ILE A 234 -4.78 -6.23 26.50
CA ILE A 234 -4.68 -4.77 26.68
C ILE A 234 -5.89 -4.25 27.45
N ARG A 235 -5.68 -3.17 28.20
CA ARG A 235 -6.75 -2.47 28.93
C ARG A 235 -6.65 -0.97 28.69
N ARG A 236 -7.80 -0.30 28.74
CA ARG A 236 -7.86 1.15 28.62
C ARG A 236 -7.38 1.81 29.91
N ASP A 237 -6.62 2.87 29.75
CA ASP A 237 -6.17 3.80 30.78
C ASP A 237 -6.26 5.23 30.22
N GLY A 238 -7.34 5.94 30.54
CA GLY A 238 -7.70 7.18 29.86
C GLY A 238 -7.91 6.98 28.35
N ILE A 239 -7.09 7.68 27.54
CA ILE A 239 -7.03 7.53 26.08
C ILE A 239 -6.06 6.42 25.63
N ASN A 240 -5.19 5.96 26.53
CA ASN A 240 -4.14 5.00 26.25
C ASN A 240 -4.64 3.57 26.41
N TRP A 241 -3.97 2.65 25.72
CA TRP A 241 -4.21 1.22 25.79
C TRP A 241 -2.95 0.53 26.28
N ILE A 242 -2.90 0.21 27.57
CA ILE A 242 -1.74 -0.40 28.20
C ILE A 242 -1.80 -1.92 28.13
N TYR A 243 -0.64 -2.55 28.00
CA TYR A 243 -0.53 -4.00 28.00
C TYR A 243 -0.68 -4.60 29.40
N GLY A 244 -1.11 -5.86 29.46
CA GLY A 244 -1.04 -6.68 30.66
C GLY A 244 0.39 -7.13 30.96
N ARG A 245 0.51 -8.30 31.62
CA ARG A 245 1.81 -8.89 31.99
C ARG A 245 2.67 -9.19 30.75
N ALA A 246 2.10 -9.89 29.77
CA ALA A 246 2.75 -10.16 28.50
C ALA A 246 2.57 -8.98 27.54
N ARG A 247 3.67 -8.57 26.88
CA ARG A 247 3.73 -7.39 26.02
C ARG A 247 4.90 -7.48 25.02
N PRO A 248 4.84 -6.77 23.88
CA PRO A 248 5.96 -6.68 22.94
C PRO A 248 7.23 -6.16 23.60
N GLU A 249 8.38 -6.58 23.09
CA GLU A 249 9.70 -6.19 23.59
C GLU A 249 9.89 -4.67 23.60
N GLU A 250 9.44 -3.98 22.55
CA GLU A 250 9.59 -2.52 22.43
C GLU A 250 8.74 -1.74 23.46
N ILE A 251 7.75 -2.39 24.08
CA ILE A 251 7.02 -1.83 25.24
C ILE A 251 7.79 -2.10 26.54
N GLN A 252 8.53 -3.21 26.62
CA GLN A 252 9.33 -3.56 27.78
C GLN A 252 10.56 -2.66 27.90
N THR A 253 11.21 -2.37 26.78
CA THR A 253 12.38 -1.47 26.71
C THR A 253 12.01 0.01 26.84
N GLY A 254 10.72 0.35 26.74
CA GLY A 254 10.22 1.71 26.85
C GLY A 254 10.28 2.52 25.54
N GLU A 255 10.58 1.90 24.40
CA GLU A 255 10.53 2.55 23.08
C GLU A 255 9.12 3.07 22.77
N TYR A 256 8.07 2.33 23.18
CA TYR A 256 6.68 2.78 23.11
C TYR A 256 6.01 2.66 24.47
N LYS A 257 5.08 3.57 24.78
CA LYS A 257 4.43 3.60 26.10
C LYS A 257 3.19 2.71 26.17
N ASN A 258 2.51 2.52 25.04
CA ASN A 258 1.19 1.92 24.99
C ASN A 258 0.90 1.28 23.60
N ALA A 259 -0.15 0.48 23.52
CA ALA A 259 -0.56 -0.23 22.30
C ALA A 259 -1.00 0.71 21.18
N ASN A 260 -1.56 1.88 21.50
CA ASN A 260 -1.94 2.89 20.51
C ASN A 260 -0.71 3.52 19.83
N GLU A 261 0.37 3.81 20.56
CA GLU A 261 1.64 4.27 20.00
C GLU A 261 2.35 3.14 19.23
N TYR A 262 2.38 1.93 19.80
CA TYR A 262 2.98 0.76 19.15
C TYR A 262 2.34 0.49 17.79
N LEU A 263 1.02 0.45 17.70
CA LEU A 263 0.34 0.24 16.44
C LEU A 263 0.53 1.42 15.47
N LYS A 264 0.69 2.63 15.99
CA LYS A 264 0.96 3.84 15.20
C LYS A 264 2.33 3.77 14.53
N LYS A 265 3.34 3.10 15.12
CA LYS A 265 4.65 2.82 14.50
C LYS A 265 4.47 2.26 13.08
N TYR A 266 3.66 1.22 12.92
CA TYR A 266 3.47 0.56 11.63
C TYR A 266 2.73 1.43 10.63
N LEU A 267 1.77 2.24 11.11
CA LEU A 267 1.14 3.24 10.27
C LEU A 267 2.18 4.25 9.80
N VAL A 268 2.91 4.91 10.70
CA VAL A 268 3.94 5.92 10.35
C VAL A 268 5.00 5.33 9.42
N LYS A 269 5.56 4.17 9.74
CA LYS A 269 6.54 3.48 8.91
C LYS A 269 5.99 3.26 7.48
N SER A 270 4.79 2.71 7.36
CA SER A 270 4.14 2.51 6.06
C SER A 270 3.84 3.80 5.28
N LEU A 271 3.72 4.92 5.99
CA LEU A 271 3.35 6.22 5.44
C LEU A 271 4.55 7.05 4.97
N TYR A 272 5.73 6.88 5.60
CA TYR A 272 6.91 7.71 5.35
C TYR A 272 8.11 6.96 4.76
N SER A 273 8.16 5.63 4.87
CA SER A 273 9.20 4.82 4.24
C SER A 273 8.86 4.59 2.77
N GLU A 274 9.66 5.12 1.85
CA GLU A 274 9.50 4.87 0.41
C GLU A 274 9.57 3.37 0.09
N LEU A 275 10.48 2.68 0.78
CA LEU A 275 10.70 1.25 0.61
C LEU A 275 9.48 0.44 1.05
N ASP A 276 8.91 0.75 2.22
CA ASP A 276 7.68 0.10 2.64
C ASP A 276 6.50 0.50 1.72
N GLY A 277 6.46 1.77 1.30
CA GLY A 277 5.50 2.33 0.35
C GLY A 277 5.41 1.54 -0.96
N SER A 278 6.55 1.08 -1.50
CA SER A 278 6.62 0.27 -2.73
C SER A 278 5.76 -1.00 -2.64
N MET A 279 5.78 -1.70 -1.49
CA MET A 279 4.99 -2.91 -1.28
C MET A 279 3.49 -2.62 -1.16
N TYR A 280 3.10 -1.55 -0.44
CA TYR A 280 1.69 -1.14 -0.42
C TYR A 280 1.21 -0.77 -1.81
N TRP A 281 2.03 -0.07 -2.59
CA TRP A 281 1.74 0.33 -3.96
C TRP A 281 1.57 -0.89 -4.87
N ALA A 282 2.55 -1.78 -4.95
CA ALA A 282 2.51 -2.98 -5.78
C ALA A 282 1.25 -3.82 -5.48
N MET A 283 1.02 -4.11 -4.19
CA MET A 283 -0.10 -4.94 -3.75
C MET A 283 -1.47 -4.23 -3.75
N ASN A 284 -1.50 -2.90 -3.87
CA ASN A 284 -2.67 -2.03 -3.65
C ASN A 284 -3.34 -2.29 -2.28
N LYS A 285 -2.53 -2.50 -1.25
CA LYS A 285 -2.98 -2.71 0.12
C LYS A 285 -3.20 -1.35 0.81
N ARG A 286 -4.17 -1.25 1.72
CA ARG A 286 -4.31 -0.08 2.62
C ARG A 286 -3.32 -0.20 3.77
N PHE A 287 -2.85 0.93 4.28
CA PHE A 287 -1.94 0.97 5.44
C PHE A 287 -2.60 0.41 6.70
N PHE A 288 -3.85 0.82 6.96
CA PHE A 288 -4.65 0.32 8.06
C PHE A 288 -6.12 0.19 7.69
N THR A 289 -6.86 -0.58 8.48
CA THR A 289 -8.31 -0.80 8.35
C THR A 289 -8.95 -0.91 9.73
N PHE A 290 -10.23 -0.55 9.85
CA PHE A 290 -10.95 -0.61 11.12
C PHE A 290 -12.43 -0.94 10.91
N SER A 291 -13.08 -1.44 11.97
CA SER A 291 -14.52 -1.70 11.99
C SER A 291 -15.34 -0.43 11.77
N LYS A 292 -16.47 -0.52 11.05
CA LYS A 292 -17.35 0.63 10.76
C LYS A 292 -17.79 1.40 12.02
N SER A 293 -17.96 0.71 13.15
CA SER A 293 -18.29 1.32 14.46
C SER A 293 -17.20 2.26 14.99
N LEU A 294 -15.95 2.08 14.56
CA LEU A 294 -14.82 2.95 14.90
C LEU A 294 -14.66 4.12 13.92
N LYS A 295 -15.50 4.24 12.89
CA LYS A 295 -15.40 5.37 11.95
C LYS A 295 -15.62 6.69 12.70
N PRO A 296 -14.60 7.58 12.81
CA PRO A 296 -14.76 8.83 13.52
C PRO A 296 -15.78 9.72 12.79
N ALA A 297 -16.45 10.59 13.55
CA ALA A 297 -17.27 11.66 12.98
C ALA A 297 -16.32 12.76 12.49
N MET A 298 -15.50 12.47 11.49
CA MET A 298 -14.71 13.50 10.82
C MET A 298 -15.67 14.45 10.14
N MET A 299 -15.32 15.74 10.04
CA MET A 299 -16.05 16.72 9.22
C MET A 299 -16.43 16.05 7.91
N LYS A 300 -17.74 15.91 7.67
CA LYS A 300 -18.24 15.39 6.39
C LYS A 300 -17.56 16.25 5.34
N ARG A 301 -16.80 15.63 4.43
CA ARG A 301 -16.44 16.35 3.21
C ARG A 301 -17.75 16.89 2.67
N PRO A 302 -17.86 18.20 2.34
CA PRO A 302 -18.91 18.64 1.47
C PRO A 302 -18.94 17.59 0.35
N LYS A 303 -20.11 16.96 0.13
CA LYS A 303 -20.22 16.13 -1.08
C LYS A 303 -19.77 17.08 -2.19
N PRO A 304 -18.76 16.73 -2.99
CA PRO A 304 -18.46 17.57 -4.13
C PRO A 304 -19.79 17.62 -4.88
N GLU A 305 -20.44 18.78 -4.86
CA GLU A 305 -21.51 19.04 -5.77
C GLU A 305 -20.94 18.66 -7.14
N LYS A 306 -21.72 17.94 -7.95
CA LYS A 306 -21.25 17.30 -9.19
C LYS A 306 -20.97 18.34 -10.28
N TYR A 307 -20.26 19.40 -9.93
CA TYR A 307 -19.93 20.56 -10.73
C TYR A 307 -18.96 20.25 -11.84
N TYR A 308 -18.16 19.20 -11.67
CA TYR A 308 -17.17 18.82 -12.67
C TYR A 308 -17.12 17.29 -12.84
N LYS A 309 -16.92 16.87 -14.09
CA LYS A 309 -16.65 15.48 -14.48
C LYS A 309 -15.18 15.35 -14.90
N PHE A 310 -14.60 14.18 -14.65
CA PHE A 310 -13.26 13.87 -15.11
C PHE A 310 -13.23 13.74 -16.63
N VAL A 311 -12.25 14.37 -17.28
CA VAL A 311 -12.08 14.32 -18.74
C VAL A 311 -10.71 13.80 -19.17
N GLY A 312 -9.66 13.97 -18.36
CA GLY A 312 -8.34 13.43 -18.70
C GLY A 312 -7.26 13.71 -17.66
N ILE A 313 -6.11 13.09 -17.89
CA ILE A 313 -4.84 13.36 -17.22
C ILE A 313 -3.86 13.79 -18.31
N TRP A 314 -3.12 14.84 -18.03
CA TRP A 314 -2.10 15.41 -18.92
C TRP A 314 -0.77 15.44 -18.17
N THR A 315 0.34 15.14 -18.82
CA THR A 315 1.67 15.39 -18.23
C THR A 315 2.01 16.88 -18.31
N ASP A 316 2.97 17.33 -17.50
CA ASP A 316 3.47 18.71 -17.59
C ASP A 316 4.04 19.02 -18.97
N GLU A 317 4.63 18.02 -19.64
CA GLU A 317 5.12 18.12 -21.03
C GLU A 317 3.96 18.29 -22.03
N GLU A 318 2.87 17.54 -21.86
CA GLU A 318 1.67 17.65 -22.69
C GLU A 318 0.90 18.97 -22.41
N PHE A 319 1.05 19.52 -21.20
CA PHE A 319 0.35 20.71 -20.72
C PHE A 319 1.10 22.01 -21.05
N THR A 320 1.37 22.22 -22.34
CA THR A 320 2.04 23.43 -22.86
C THR A 320 1.24 24.71 -22.55
N ASP A 321 1.87 25.88 -22.66
CA ASP A 321 1.19 27.17 -22.47
C ASP A 321 -0.04 27.34 -23.37
N GLU A 322 0.04 26.84 -24.61
CA GLU A 322 -1.09 26.83 -25.55
C GLU A 322 -2.24 25.95 -25.05
N ILE A 323 -1.94 24.73 -24.59
CA ILE A 323 -2.94 23.80 -24.03
C ILE A 323 -3.55 24.37 -22.75
N ASN A 324 -2.74 24.93 -21.87
CA ASN A 324 -3.18 25.61 -20.65
C ASN A 324 -4.11 26.79 -20.98
N GLN A 325 -3.75 27.60 -21.97
CA GLN A 325 -4.57 28.72 -22.42
C GLN A 325 -5.89 28.23 -23.03
N ALA A 326 -5.88 27.15 -23.81
CA ALA A 326 -7.08 26.54 -24.37
C ALA A 326 -8.06 26.05 -23.28
N PHE A 327 -7.53 25.47 -22.20
CA PHE A 327 -8.35 25.12 -21.03
C PHE A 327 -8.91 26.37 -20.32
N LYS A 328 -8.13 27.44 -20.17
CA LYS A 328 -8.57 28.70 -19.54
C LYS A 328 -9.65 29.41 -20.33
N THR A 329 -9.56 29.43 -21.66
CA THR A 329 -10.53 30.08 -22.56
C THR A 329 -11.77 29.21 -22.80
N GLY A 330 -11.75 27.94 -22.38
CA GLY A 330 -12.91 27.08 -22.45
C GLY A 330 -13.15 26.45 -23.84
N ILE A 331 -12.08 26.23 -24.61
CA ILE A 331 -12.15 25.52 -25.89
C ILE A 331 -12.74 24.10 -25.68
N PRO A 332 -13.61 23.59 -26.58
CA PRO A 332 -14.10 22.20 -26.50
C PRO A 332 -12.97 21.17 -26.37
N TYR A 333 -13.14 20.15 -25.52
CA TYR A 333 -12.06 19.22 -25.18
C TYR A 333 -11.54 18.44 -26.41
N ASP A 334 -12.41 18.13 -27.37
CA ASP A 334 -12.02 17.46 -28.60
C ASP A 334 -11.15 18.34 -29.51
N GLU A 335 -11.31 19.67 -29.45
CA GLU A 335 -10.42 20.61 -30.16
C GLU A 335 -9.07 20.72 -29.45
N ILE A 336 -9.06 20.73 -28.12
CA ILE A 336 -7.81 20.70 -27.33
C ILE A 336 -6.99 19.45 -27.67
N LYS A 337 -7.64 18.29 -27.83
CA LYS A 337 -6.96 17.06 -28.29
C LYS A 337 -6.37 17.20 -29.69
N LYS A 338 -7.04 17.89 -30.62
CA LYS A 338 -6.52 18.14 -31.97
C LYS A 338 -5.27 19.03 -31.93
N ILE A 339 -5.29 20.10 -31.12
CA ILE A 339 -4.12 20.98 -30.90
C ILE A 339 -2.95 20.15 -30.37
N HIS A 340 -3.19 19.34 -29.33
CA HIS A 340 -2.17 18.48 -28.76
C HIS A 340 -1.59 17.49 -29.78
N TRP A 341 -2.44 16.83 -30.58
CA TRP A 341 -1.99 15.89 -31.60
C TRP A 341 -1.16 16.56 -32.70
N LYS A 342 -1.53 17.78 -33.11
CA LYS A 342 -0.73 18.59 -34.05
C LYS A 342 0.66 18.90 -33.48
N ASN A 343 0.73 19.27 -32.20
CA ASN A 343 2.00 19.59 -31.54
C ASN A 343 2.94 18.38 -31.44
N LEU A 344 2.40 17.17 -31.20
CA LEU A 344 3.18 15.93 -31.24
C LEU A 344 3.75 15.63 -32.64
N ASN A 345 2.96 15.83 -33.69
CA ASN A 345 3.38 15.52 -35.06
C ASN A 345 4.38 16.54 -35.63
N ASN A 346 4.27 17.82 -35.24
CA ASN A 346 5.23 18.85 -35.66
C ASN A 346 6.62 18.68 -34.99
N GLY A 347 6.71 17.96 -33.87
CA GLY A 347 7.98 17.61 -33.24
C GLY A 347 8.73 16.43 -33.90
N LEU A 348 8.07 15.68 -34.79
CA LEU A 348 8.62 14.51 -35.50
C LEU A 348 9.16 14.83 -36.90
N SER A 349 9.00 16.07 -37.38
CA SER A 349 9.48 16.51 -38.70
C SER A 349 10.88 17.15 -38.71
N CYS A 350 11.60 17.11 -37.58
CA CYS A 350 12.99 17.54 -37.48
C CYS A 350 13.78 16.51 -36.64
N GLY A 351 14.23 15.43 -37.27
CA GLY A 351 15.05 14.39 -36.64
C GLY A 351 15.59 13.42 -37.68
#